data_AF-G7DZP9-F1
#
_entry.id   AF-G7DZP9-F1
#
_cell.length_a   1.000
_cell.length_b   1.000
_cell.length_c   1.000
_cell.angle_alpha   90.00
_cell.angle_beta   90.00
_cell.angle_gamma   90.00
#
_symmetry.space_group_name_H-M   'P 1'
#
loop_
_entity.id
_entity.type
_entity.pdbx_description
1 polymer ?
#
loop_
_entity_poly.entity_id
_entity_poly.type
_entity_poly.pdbx_seq_one_letter_code
_entity_poly.pdbx_strand_id
1 'polypeptide(L)'
;MVLPGLDAREECLLAQLVASYGYKWQTISDCMVTHPLVSVQHRSRLNPDTCWECYRALLKRELDIDADQPIDATTKTKDLPSAKLANLLHARRIAELRDSIRTYEQRFTWVSFACSAAAAIADPVVFSTLYGEIDELRKAEPV
;
A
#
# COMPACT_ATOMS: atom_id res chain seq x y z
N MET A 1 -5.45 -12.73 23.91
CA MET A 1 -4.73 -11.45 23.72
C MET A 1 -4.90 -11.04 22.28
N VAL A 2 -5.44 -9.84 22.01
CA VAL A 2 -5.57 -9.30 20.65
C VAL A 2 -4.21 -8.70 20.29
N LEU A 3 -3.44 -9.35 19.42
CA LEU A 3 -2.21 -8.76 18.89
C LEU A 3 -2.60 -7.48 18.13
N PRO A 4 -2.09 -6.30 18.51
CA PRO A 4 -2.26 -5.08 17.73
C PRO A 4 -1.52 -5.32 16.41
N GLY A 5 -2.30 -5.46 15.34
CA GLY A 5 -1.84 -5.83 14.02
C GLY A 5 -0.91 -4.79 13.42
N LEU A 6 0.08 -5.29 12.69
CA LEU A 6 0.90 -4.50 11.78
C LEU A 6 -0.02 -3.74 10.81
N ASP A 7 0.40 -2.53 10.42
CA ASP A 7 -0.30 -1.82 9.35
C ASP A 7 -0.12 -2.56 8.00
N ALA A 8 -0.99 -2.32 7.01
CA ALA A 8 -0.93 -3.02 5.73
C ALA A 8 0.44 -2.92 5.02
N ARG A 9 1.19 -1.84 5.27
CA ARG A 9 2.53 -1.63 4.71
C ARG A 9 3.57 -2.49 5.43
N GLU A 10 3.49 -2.56 6.75
CA GLU A 10 4.33 -3.41 7.60
C GLU A 10 4.03 -4.91 7.37
N GLU A 11 2.77 -5.29 7.17
CA GLU A 11 2.38 -6.64 6.77
C GLU A 11 3.01 -7.03 5.42
N CYS A 12 2.96 -6.12 4.44
CA CYS A 12 3.59 -6.33 3.14
C CYS A 12 5.12 -6.48 3.28
N LEU A 13 5.76 -5.64 4.09
CA LEU A 13 7.20 -5.71 4.36
C LEU A 13 7.57 -7.05 5.02
N LEU A 14 6.83 -7.47 6.05
CA LEU A 14 7.05 -8.74 6.74
C LEU A 14 6.99 -9.91 5.75
N ALA A 15 5.95 -9.96 4.90
CA ALA A 15 5.82 -11.01 3.89
C ALA A 15 6.98 -11.02 2.89
N GLN A 16 7.44 -9.85 2.43
CA GLN A 16 8.60 -9.72 1.53
C GLN A 16 9.91 -10.17 2.20
N LEU A 17 10.11 -9.83 3.47
CA LEU A 17 11.27 -10.27 4.24
C LEU A 17 11.27 -11.79 4.42
N VAL A 18 10.12 -12.40 4.74
CA VAL A 18 9.99 -13.86 4.84
C VAL A 18 10.23 -14.54 3.49
N ALA A 19 9.73 -13.97 2.39
CA ALA A 19 10.01 -14.48 1.05
C ALA A 19 11.49 -14.38 0.67
N SER A 20 12.21 -13.35 1.15
CA SER A 20 13.61 -13.10 0.81
C SER A 20 14.60 -13.88 1.69
N TYR A 21 14.34 -13.93 3.00
CA TYR A 21 15.24 -14.52 3.99
C TYR A 21 14.80 -15.92 4.47
N GLY A 22 13.63 -16.39 4.04
CA GLY A 22 13.02 -17.63 4.52
C GLY A 22 12.50 -17.48 5.95
N TYR A 23 12.51 -18.57 6.73
CA TYR A 23 12.02 -18.58 8.13
C TYR A 23 13.10 -18.17 9.15
N LYS A 24 14.01 -17.28 8.77
CA LYS A 24 15.08 -16.76 9.65
C LYS A 24 14.54 -15.62 10.52
N TRP A 25 13.74 -15.97 11.52
CA TRP A 25 12.97 -15.00 12.32
C TRP A 25 13.82 -13.95 13.04
N GLN A 26 15.02 -14.31 13.49
CA GLN A 26 15.94 -13.34 14.09
C GLN A 26 16.31 -12.23 13.10
N THR A 27 16.80 -12.61 11.92
CA THR A 27 17.16 -11.66 10.86
C THR A 27 15.96 -10.81 10.43
N ILE A 28 14.78 -11.42 10.31
CA ILE A 28 13.55 -10.71 9.93
C ILE A 28 13.17 -9.68 10.98
N SER A 29 13.20 -10.05 12.26
CA SER A 29 12.94 -9.14 13.37
C SER A 29 13.90 -7.96 13.36
N ASP A 30 15.20 -8.21 13.20
CA ASP A 30 16.23 -7.16 13.16
C ASP A 30 16.01 -6.21 11.97
N CYS A 31 15.66 -6.76 10.79
CA CYS A 31 15.29 -5.96 9.63
C CYS A 31 14.04 -5.12 9.91
N MET A 32 12.97 -5.69 10.47
CA MET A 32 11.74 -4.97 10.76
C MET A 32 11.97 -3.81 11.75
N VAL A 33 12.69 -4.05 12.85
CA VAL A 33 12.95 -3.03 13.88
C VAL A 33 13.73 -1.84 13.34
N THR A 34 14.67 -2.08 12.41
CA THR A 34 15.51 -1.04 11.81
C THR A 34 14.86 -0.36 10.60
N HIS A 35 13.82 -0.94 10.01
CA HIS A 35 13.26 -0.46 8.76
C HIS A 35 12.48 0.86 8.92
N PRO A 36 12.69 1.87 8.04
CA PRO A 36 12.05 3.18 8.15
C PRO A 36 10.52 3.12 8.02
N LEU A 37 9.99 2.12 7.33
CA LEU A 37 8.53 1.95 7.16
C LEU A 37 7.84 1.34 8.38
N VAL A 38 8.58 0.82 9.36
CA VAL A 38 7.98 0.28 10.58
C VAL A 38 7.79 1.41 11.58
N SER A 39 6.56 1.55 12.05
CA SER A 39 6.13 2.56 13.01
C SER A 39 6.90 2.42 14.32
N VAL A 40 7.20 3.56 14.95
CA VAL A 40 7.96 3.60 16.21
C VAL A 40 7.26 2.79 17.30
N GLN A 41 5.92 2.77 17.29
CA GLN A 41 5.11 2.01 18.25
C GLN A 41 5.35 0.50 18.10
N HIS A 42 5.42 -0.01 16.87
CA HIS A 42 5.59 -1.44 16.62
C HIS A 42 7.03 -1.93 16.81
N ARG A 43 8.03 -1.09 16.56
CA ARG A 43 9.46 -1.45 16.76
C ARG A 43 9.75 -2.02 18.15
N SER A 44 9.14 -1.45 19.19
CA SER A 44 9.33 -1.90 20.58
C SER A 44 8.76 -3.27 20.90
N ARG A 45 7.84 -3.77 20.06
CA ARG A 45 7.12 -5.03 20.25
C ARG A 45 7.57 -6.13 19.29
N LEU A 46 8.34 -5.75 18.27
CA LEU A 46 8.84 -6.68 17.27
C LEU A 46 10.01 -7.48 17.83
N ASN A 47 9.80 -8.78 17.88
CA ASN A 47 10.76 -9.80 18.22
C ASN A 47 10.51 -11.02 17.31
N PRO A 48 11.39 -12.04 17.28
CA PRO A 48 11.23 -13.18 16.39
C PRO A 48 9.88 -13.90 16.55
N ASP A 49 9.41 -14.07 17.79
CA ASP A 49 8.16 -14.78 18.09
C ASP A 49 6.93 -14.02 17.59
N THR A 50 6.88 -12.72 17.86
CA THR A 50 5.80 -11.85 17.38
C THR A 50 5.80 -11.73 15.85
N CYS A 51 6.98 -11.66 15.21
CA CYS A 51 7.07 -11.71 13.75
C CYS A 51 6.50 -13.01 13.19
N TRP A 52 6.77 -14.15 13.84
CA TRP A 52 6.19 -15.43 13.46
C TRP A 52 4.66 -15.45 13.65
N GLU A 53 4.16 -14.99 14.80
CA GLU A 53 2.72 -14.94 15.08
C GLU A 53 1.98 -14.04 14.08
N CYS A 54 2.53 -12.86 13.78
CA CYS A 54 1.99 -11.96 12.76
C CYS A 54 1.97 -12.64 11.39
N TYR A 55 3.07 -13.28 10.98
CA TYR A 55 3.15 -13.96 9.70
C TYR A 55 2.17 -15.15 9.60
N ARG A 56 2.03 -15.94 10.68
CA ARG A 56 1.05 -17.02 10.78
C ARG A 56 -0.38 -16.49 10.63
N ALA A 57 -0.71 -15.38 11.29
CA ALA A 57 -2.01 -14.75 11.15
C ALA A 57 -2.27 -14.29 9.70
N LEU A 58 -1.25 -13.77 9.01
CA LEU A 58 -1.34 -13.37 7.60
C LEU A 58 -1.57 -14.57 6.66
N LEU A 59 -0.83 -15.67 6.86
CA LEU A 59 -1.03 -16.89 6.08
C LEU A 59 -2.46 -17.42 6.19
N LYS A 60 -2.99 -17.47 7.42
CA LYS A 60 -4.37 -17.88 7.65
C LYS A 60 -5.37 -16.93 7.02
N ARG A 61 -5.17 -15.61 7.17
CA ARG A 61 -6.10 -14.59 6.68
C ARG A 61 -6.17 -14.51 5.16
N GLU A 62 -5.03 -14.54 4.48
CA GLU A 62 -4.96 -14.27 3.04
C GLU A 62 -4.94 -15.54 2.19
N LEU A 63 -4.42 -16.66 2.70
CA LEU A 63 -4.24 -17.89 1.93
C LEU A 63 -4.97 -19.10 2.53
N ASP A 64 -5.64 -18.95 3.68
CA ASP A 64 -6.31 -20.04 4.41
C ASP A 64 -5.37 -21.22 4.74
N ILE A 65 -4.10 -20.90 5.02
CA ILE A 65 -3.06 -21.90 5.37
C ILE A 65 -2.85 -21.89 6.89
N ASP A 66 -3.12 -23.02 7.55
CA ASP A 66 -2.74 -23.22 8.95
C ASP A 66 -1.24 -23.55 9.05
N ALA A 67 -0.45 -22.58 9.53
CA ALA A 67 1.01 -22.68 9.63
C ALA A 67 1.51 -23.64 10.74
N ASP A 68 0.61 -24.38 11.40
CA ASP A 68 0.95 -25.48 12.32
C ASP A 68 1.23 -26.80 11.57
N GLN A 69 0.94 -26.85 10.26
CA GLN A 69 1.38 -27.95 9.41
C GLN A 69 2.85 -27.72 9.00
N PRO A 70 3.72 -28.74 9.11
CA PRO A 70 5.11 -28.62 8.71
C PRO A 70 5.17 -28.29 7.22
N ILE A 71 5.72 -27.12 6.90
CA ILE A 71 5.94 -26.70 5.52
C ILE A 71 7.10 -27.55 5.01
N ASP A 72 6.78 -28.55 4.18
CA ASP A 72 7.76 -29.45 3.57
C ASP A 72 8.85 -28.64 2.84
N ALA A 73 10.07 -28.69 3.39
CA ALA A 73 11.26 -28.00 2.89
C ALA A 73 11.70 -28.45 1.48
N THR A 74 10.97 -29.39 0.87
CA THR A 74 11.18 -29.97 -0.46
C THR A 74 10.39 -29.27 -1.56
N THR A 75 9.46 -28.35 -1.22
CA THR A 75 8.71 -27.59 -2.24
C THR A 75 9.64 -26.59 -2.93
N LYS A 76 9.77 -26.75 -4.26
CA LYS A 76 10.57 -25.89 -5.14
C LYS A 76 10.31 -24.41 -4.82
N THR A 77 11.38 -23.62 -4.74
CA THR A 77 11.45 -22.22 -4.28
C THR A 77 10.43 -21.23 -4.86
N LYS A 78 9.73 -21.57 -5.95
CA LYS A 78 8.70 -20.71 -6.57
C LYS A 78 7.28 -20.91 -6.03
N ASP A 79 6.98 -22.03 -5.38
CA ASP A 79 5.63 -22.34 -4.89
C ASP A 79 5.45 -22.15 -3.38
N LEU A 80 6.45 -21.59 -2.72
CA LEU A 80 6.41 -21.34 -1.29
C LEU A 80 5.23 -20.40 -0.94
N PRO A 81 4.44 -20.74 0.10
CA PRO A 81 3.36 -19.88 0.61
C PRO A 81 3.82 -18.44 0.89
N SER A 82 5.08 -18.27 1.30
CA SER A 82 5.69 -16.96 1.54
C SER A 82 5.78 -16.09 0.28
N ALA A 83 6.18 -16.67 -0.85
CA ALA A 83 6.28 -15.95 -2.12
C ALA A 83 4.89 -15.55 -2.65
N LYS A 84 3.89 -16.45 -2.52
CA LYS A 84 2.50 -16.17 -2.88
C LYS A 84 1.92 -15.04 -2.04
N LEU A 85 2.12 -15.10 -0.72
CA LEU A 85 1.66 -14.06 0.20
C LEU A 85 2.32 -12.71 -0.10
N ALA A 86 3.64 -12.69 -0.30
CA ALA A 86 4.37 -11.47 -0.61
C ALA A 86 3.88 -10.81 -1.91
N ASN A 87 3.69 -11.61 -2.97
CA ASN A 87 3.18 -11.12 -4.25
C ASN A 87 1.74 -10.58 -4.15
N LEU A 88 0.88 -11.27 -3.41
CA LEU A 88 -0.51 -10.85 -3.19
C LEU A 88 -0.57 -9.51 -2.47
N LEU A 89 0.11 -9.38 -1.33
CA LEU A 89 0.13 -8.15 -0.54
C LEU A 89 0.80 -7.00 -1.31
N HIS A 90 1.87 -7.29 -2.07
CA HIS A 90 2.52 -6.31 -2.90
C HIS A 90 1.58 -5.78 -4.00
N ALA A 91 0.90 -6.68 -4.72
CA ALA A 91 -0.05 -6.29 -5.77
C ALA A 91 -1.20 -5.44 -5.22
N ARG A 92 -1.76 -5.83 -4.05
CA ARG A 92 -2.78 -5.06 -3.35
C ARG A 92 -2.27 -3.66 -3.00
N ARG A 93 -1.05 -3.57 -2.45
CA ARG A 93 -0.47 -2.28 -2.06
C ARG A 93 -0.23 -1.36 -3.25
N ILE A 94 0.21 -1.89 -4.39
CA ILE A 94 0.39 -1.12 -5.62
C ILE A 94 -0.96 -0.59 -6.14
N ALA A 95 -2.02 -1.39 -6.07
CA ALA A 95 -3.36 -0.94 -6.45
C ALA A 95 -3.85 0.20 -5.56
N GLU A 96 -3.76 0.07 -4.23
CA GLU A 96 -4.14 1.11 -3.27
C GLU A 96 -3.40 2.43 -3.51
N LEU A 97 -2.10 2.35 -3.79
CA LEU A 97 -1.28 3.53 -4.06
C LEU A 97 -1.67 4.20 -5.37
N ARG A 98 -1.97 3.42 -6.42
CA ARG A 98 -2.46 3.96 -7.70
C ARG A 98 -3.79 4.68 -7.54
N ASP A 99 -4.72 4.09 -6.79
CA ASP A 99 -6.03 4.71 -6.53
C ASP A 99 -5.91 5.98 -5.70
N SER A 100 -5.01 5.98 -4.71
CA SER A 100 -4.71 7.16 -3.91
C SER A 100 -4.12 8.28 -4.78
N ILE A 101 -3.13 7.97 -5.62
CA ILE A 101 -2.53 8.94 -6.55
C ILE A 101 -3.60 9.54 -7.45
N ARG A 102 -4.43 8.71 -8.09
CA ARG A 102 -5.51 9.16 -8.96
C ARG A 102 -6.49 10.09 -8.24
N THR A 103 -6.82 9.76 -6.99
CA THR A 103 -7.70 10.59 -6.15
C THR A 103 -7.07 11.95 -5.86
N TYR A 104 -5.78 11.99 -5.52
CA TYR A 104 -5.07 13.23 -5.24
C TYR A 104 -4.87 14.08 -6.50
N GLU A 105 -4.59 13.47 -7.64
CA GLU A 105 -4.52 14.15 -8.94
C GLU A 105 -5.86 14.82 -9.27
N GLN A 106 -6.99 14.13 -9.10
CA GLN A 106 -8.32 14.72 -9.31
C GLN A 106 -8.58 15.90 -8.37
N ARG A 107 -8.23 15.77 -7.08
CA ARG A 107 -8.36 16.87 -6.11
C ARG A 107 -7.49 18.06 -6.50
N PHE A 108 -6.26 17.81 -6.94
CA PHE A 108 -5.35 18.86 -7.39
C PHE A 108 -5.91 19.58 -8.61
N THR A 109 -6.41 18.85 -9.61
CA THR A 109 -7.05 19.43 -10.79
C THR A 109 -8.24 20.32 -10.41
N TRP A 110 -9.08 19.86 -9.48
CA TRP A 110 -10.23 20.64 -9.02
C TRP A 110 -9.80 21.92 -8.29
N VAL A 111 -8.81 21.84 -7.40
CA VAL A 111 -8.27 23.01 -6.69
C VAL A 111 -7.62 23.98 -7.69
N SER A 112 -6.85 23.48 -8.65
CA SER A 112 -6.22 24.30 -9.68
C SER A 112 -7.28 25.02 -10.53
N PHE A 113 -8.35 24.33 -10.92
CA PHE A 113 -9.46 24.94 -11.63
C PHE A 113 -10.14 26.04 -10.81
N ALA A 114 -10.44 25.77 -9.53
CA ALA A 114 -11.05 26.73 -8.63
C ALA A 114 -10.16 27.99 -8.42
N CYS A 115 -8.85 27.81 -8.29
CA CYS A 115 -7.89 28.93 -8.18
C CYS A 115 -7.85 29.76 -9.45
N SER A 116 -7.80 29.14 -10.63
CA SER A 116 -7.84 29.85 -11.91
C SER A 116 -9.15 30.61 -12.11
N ALA A 117 -10.29 30.01 -11.76
CA ALA A 117 -11.59 30.67 -11.80
C ALA A 117 -11.66 31.87 -10.83
N ALA A 118 -11.14 31.73 -9.62
CA ALA A 118 -11.07 32.83 -8.65
C ALA A 118 -10.15 33.97 -9.16
N ALA A 119 -9.02 33.64 -9.78
CA ALA A 119 -8.12 34.62 -10.39
C ALA A 119 -8.80 35.37 -11.56
N ALA A 120 -9.58 34.67 -12.39
CA ALA A 120 -10.33 35.26 -13.49
C ALA A 120 -11.50 36.17 -13.02
N ILE A 121 -12.08 35.89 -11.85
CA ILE A 121 -13.09 36.76 -11.22
C ILE A 121 -12.45 38.02 -10.61
N ALA A 122 -11.19 37.91 -10.15
CA ALA A 122 -10.44 39.02 -9.58
C ALA A 122 -9.88 40.00 -10.63
N ASP A 123 -9.83 39.63 -11.92
CA ASP A 123 -9.38 40.48 -13.03
C ASP A 123 -10.34 40.41 -14.24
N PRO A 124 -11.16 41.45 -14.50
CA PRO A 124 -12.22 41.40 -15.52
C PRO A 124 -11.72 41.26 -16.96
N VAL A 125 -10.43 41.48 -17.24
CA VAL A 125 -9.86 41.31 -18.60
C VAL A 125 -9.65 39.83 -18.94
N VAL A 126 -9.32 38.99 -17.95
CA VAL A 126 -9.02 37.55 -18.12
C VAL A 126 -10.29 36.69 -18.22
N PHE A 127 -11.42 37.19 -17.73
CA PHE A 127 -12.71 36.49 -17.77
C PHE A 127 -13.21 36.20 -19.19
N SER A 128 -12.90 37.08 -20.15
CA SER A 128 -13.34 36.95 -21.55
C SER A 128 -12.68 35.80 -22.32
N THR A 129 -11.44 35.44 -21.95
CA THR A 129 -10.63 34.42 -22.65
C THR A 129 -10.98 33.00 -22.18
N LEU A 130 -11.23 32.83 -20.89
CA LEU A 130 -11.58 31.52 -20.30
C LEU A 130 -13.00 31.06 -20.63
N TYR A 131 -13.96 31.98 -20.84
CA TYR A 131 -15.33 31.60 -21.20
C TYR A 131 -15.43 30.94 -22.58
N GLY A 132 -14.53 31.27 -23.51
CA GLY A 132 -14.47 30.64 -24.83
C GLY A 132 -14.00 29.18 -24.76
N GLU A 133 -12.99 28.90 -23.94
CA GLU A 133 -12.44 27.53 -23.78
C GLU A 133 -13.38 26.61 -22.98
N ILE A 134 -14.15 27.16 -22.03
CA ILE A 134 -15.15 26.40 -21.26
C ILE A 134 -16.34 25.97 -22.13
N ASP A 135 -16.76 26.79 -23.09
CA ASP A 135 -17.88 26.45 -23.99
C ASP A 135 -17.49 25.38 -25.03
N GLU A 136 -16.22 25.32 -25.43
CA GLU A 136 -15.70 24.25 -26.30
C GLU A 136 -15.60 22.90 -25.57
N LEU A 137 -15.14 22.89 -24.31
CA LEU A 137 -15.07 21.66 -23.50
C LEU A 137 -16.45 21.08 -23.18
N ARG A 138 -17.47 21.93 -23.01
CA ARG A 138 -18.87 21.50 -22.79
C ARG A 138 -19.51 20.90 -24.05
N LYS A 139 -19.08 21.31 -25.25
CA LYS A 139 -19.56 20.75 -26.52
C LYS A 139 -18.85 19.46 -26.94
N ALA A 140 -17.72 19.14 -26.30
CA ALA A 140 -16.92 17.95 -26.57
C ALA A 140 -17.29 16.74 -25.70
N GLU A 141 -18.33 16.82 -24.85
CA GLU A 141 -18.88 15.68 -24.12
C GLU A 141 -19.70 14.79 -25.07
N PRO A 142 -19.26 13.54 -25.36
CA PRO A 142 -20.08 12.60 -26.13
C PRO A 142 -21.19 12.05 -25.23
N VAL A 143 -22.42 12.03 -25.77
CA VAL A 143 -23.61 11.37 -25.19
C VAL A 143 -23.39 9.86 -25.04
#